data_AF-A0A3N2P6Q5-F1
#
_entry.id   AF-A0A3N2P6Q5-F1
#
_cell.length_a   1.000
_cell.length_b   1.000
_cell.length_c   1.000
_cell.angle_alpha   90.00
_cell.angle_beta   90.00
_cell.angle_gamma   90.00
#
_symmetry.space_group_name_H-M   'P 1'
#
loop_
_entity.id
_entity.type
_entity.pdbx_description
1 polymer ?
#
loop_
_entity_poly.entity_id
_entity_poly.type
_entity_poly.pdbx_seq_one_letter_code
_entity_poly.pdbx_strand_id
1 'polypeptide(L)'
;MGQSKREAELWTLLWRRPQAVEWERLHQTVEVALYVRNLSVAELPGSPVALGTLVRQQADALGLTIPGMRSLRWRIDELAEQKRRAVAKAAPAARPSARDRFRVIDGVIDGSAE
;
A
#
# COMPACT_ATOMS: atom_id res chain seq x y z
N MET A 1 18.69 -9.64 -8.70
CA MET A 1 17.34 -9.24 -9.14
C MET A 1 16.70 -8.44 -8.01
N GLY A 2 16.42 -7.16 -8.25
CA GLY A 2 15.73 -6.29 -7.29
C GLY A 2 14.23 -6.20 -7.57
N GLN A 3 13.48 -5.56 -6.67
CA GLN A 3 12.07 -5.27 -6.87
C GLN A 3 11.88 -4.35 -8.09
N SER A 4 10.93 -4.67 -8.98
CA SER A 4 10.59 -3.80 -10.13
C SER A 4 9.66 -2.65 -9.71
N LYS A 5 9.61 -1.57 -10.52
CA LYS A 5 8.65 -0.48 -10.28
C LYS A 5 7.21 -0.98 -10.24
N ARG A 6 6.86 -1.88 -11.16
CA ARG A 6 5.52 -2.49 -11.24
C ARG A 6 5.20 -3.35 -10.02
N GLU A 7 6.18 -4.11 -9.52
CA GLU A 7 6.02 -4.88 -8.27
C GLU A 7 5.75 -3.94 -7.08
N ALA A 8 6.46 -2.82 -6.97
CA ALA A 8 6.25 -1.85 -5.89
C ALA A 8 4.85 -1.19 -5.94
N GLU A 9 4.36 -0.87 -7.14
CA GLU A 9 3.00 -0.34 -7.35
C GLU A 9 1.93 -1.36 -6.93
N LEU A 10 2.04 -2.60 -7.43
CA LEU A 10 1.10 -3.68 -7.10
C LEU A 10 1.10 -4.00 -5.61
N TRP A 11 2.28 -4.06 -5.00
CA TRP A 11 2.43 -4.20 -3.55
C TRP A 11 1.66 -3.12 -2.80
N THR A 12 1.90 -1.85 -3.13
CA THR A 12 1.21 -0.72 -2.50
C THR A 12 -0.30 -0.78 -2.69
N LEU A 13 -0.78 -1.16 -3.87
CA LEU A 13 -2.20 -1.28 -4.17
C LEU A 13 -2.87 -2.39 -3.36
N LEU A 14 -2.22 -3.56 -3.25
CA LEU A 14 -2.75 -4.70 -2.52
C LEU A 14 -2.83 -4.43 -1.03
N TRP A 15 -1.80 -3.84 -0.44
CA TRP A 15 -1.77 -3.52 1.00
C TRP A 15 -2.76 -2.43 1.42
N ARG A 16 -3.32 -1.68 0.46
CA ARG A 16 -4.43 -0.75 0.70
C ARG A 16 -5.80 -1.44 0.77
N ARG A 17 -5.91 -2.70 0.34
CA ARG A 17 -7.18 -3.41 0.29
C ARG A 17 -7.63 -3.89 1.67
N PRO A 18 -8.95 -4.03 1.89
CA PRO A 18 -9.48 -4.60 3.12
C PRO A 18 -8.90 -5.95 3.52
N GLN A 19 -8.63 -6.80 2.53
CA GLN A 19 -8.08 -8.14 2.68
C GLN A 19 -6.69 -8.15 3.35
N ALA A 20 -5.94 -7.06 3.27
CA ALA A 20 -4.61 -6.97 3.86
C ALA A 20 -4.59 -7.27 5.37
N VAL A 21 -5.65 -6.90 6.09
CA VAL A 21 -5.80 -7.21 7.52
C VAL A 21 -5.80 -8.72 7.77
N GLU A 22 -6.49 -9.49 6.91
CA GLU A 22 -6.51 -10.94 7.01
C GLU A 22 -5.16 -11.55 6.60
N TRP A 23 -4.48 -10.99 5.60
CA TRP A 23 -3.14 -11.44 5.21
C TRP A 23 -2.12 -11.26 6.34
N GLU A 24 -2.15 -10.14 7.08
CA GLU A 24 -1.30 -9.96 8.27
C GLU A 24 -1.64 -10.98 9.36
N ARG A 25 -2.94 -11.15 9.64
CA ARG A 25 -3.43 -12.08 10.66
C ARG A 25 -3.03 -13.53 10.37
N LEU A 26 -2.97 -13.91 9.09
CA LEU A 26 -2.63 -15.25 8.63
C LEU A 26 -1.15 -15.39 8.21
N HIS A 27 -0.33 -14.35 8.40
CA HIS A 27 1.09 -14.31 8.02
C HIS A 27 1.36 -14.57 6.52
N GLN A 28 0.44 -14.17 5.63
CA GLN A 28 0.49 -14.44 4.19
C GLN A 28 1.34 -13.45 3.38
N THR A 29 2.30 -12.78 4.01
CA THR A 29 3.12 -11.74 3.37
C THR A 29 3.91 -12.28 2.18
N VAL A 30 4.41 -13.52 2.27
CA VAL A 30 5.20 -14.16 1.20
C VAL A 30 4.32 -14.52 0.01
N GLU A 31 3.11 -15.01 0.25
CA GLU A 31 2.12 -15.38 -0.75
C GLU A 31 1.67 -14.15 -1.54
N VAL A 32 1.44 -13.03 -0.85
CA VAL A 32 1.17 -11.73 -1.48
C VAL A 32 2.37 -11.28 -2.32
N ALA A 33 3.60 -11.44 -1.83
CA ALA A 33 4.81 -11.07 -2.57
C ALA A 33 5.00 -11.92 -3.84
N LEU A 34 4.76 -13.24 -3.75
CA LEU A 34 4.81 -14.15 -4.88
C LEU A 34 3.71 -13.84 -5.91
N TYR A 35 2.51 -13.51 -5.46
CA TYR A 35 1.43 -13.05 -6.35
C TYR A 35 1.83 -11.78 -7.10
N VAL A 36 2.37 -10.78 -6.41
CA VAL A 36 2.85 -9.52 -7.04
C VAL A 36 3.90 -9.80 -8.11
N ARG A 37 4.90 -10.64 -7.79
CA ARG A 37 5.97 -11.00 -8.73
C ARG A 37 5.39 -11.69 -9.96
N ASN A 38 4.57 -12.71 -9.77
CA ASN A 38 3.97 -13.47 -10.87
C ASN A 38 3.02 -12.61 -11.72
N LEU A 39 2.21 -11.77 -11.08
CA LEU A 39 1.30 -10.85 -11.79
C LEU A 39 2.08 -9.85 -12.63
N SER A 40 3.16 -9.27 -12.10
CA SER A 40 3.98 -8.30 -12.85
C SER A 40 4.59 -8.90 -14.12
N VAL A 41 4.92 -10.19 -14.11
CA VAL A 41 5.41 -10.92 -15.28
C VAL A 41 4.25 -11.32 -16.19
N ALA A 42 3.11 -11.71 -15.62
CA ALA A 42 1.94 -12.13 -16.37
C ALA A 42 1.34 -11.03 -17.25
N GLU A 43 1.50 -9.76 -16.85
CA GLU A 43 1.06 -8.58 -17.59
C GLU A 43 1.91 -8.30 -18.85
N LEU A 44 3.09 -8.90 -18.99
CA LEU A 44 3.99 -8.64 -20.12
C LEU A 44 3.54 -9.36 -21.41
N PRO A 45 3.75 -8.75 -22.59
CA PRO A 45 3.53 -9.42 -23.86
C PRO A 45 4.36 -10.71 -23.97
N GLY A 46 3.75 -11.79 -24.47
CA GLY A 46 4.41 -13.09 -24.61
C GLY A 46 4.51 -13.91 -23.31
N SER A 47 3.90 -13.43 -22.22
CA SER A 47 3.74 -14.19 -20.97
C SER A 47 3.10 -15.57 -21.24
N PRO A 48 3.64 -16.67 -20.66
CA PRO A 48 3.05 -17.99 -20.80
C PRO A 48 1.62 -18.06 -20.26
N VAL A 49 0.71 -18.72 -21.00
CA VAL A 49 -0.70 -18.91 -20.57
C VAL A 49 -0.80 -19.57 -19.19
N ALA A 50 0.09 -20.53 -18.90
CA ALA A 50 0.14 -21.22 -17.62
C ALA A 50 0.38 -20.26 -16.43
N LEU A 51 1.13 -19.16 -16.64
CA LEU A 51 1.36 -18.15 -15.61
C LEU A 51 0.07 -17.41 -15.26
N GLY A 52 -0.79 -17.13 -16.26
CA GLY A 52 -2.11 -16.56 -16.03
C GLY A 52 -3.00 -17.45 -15.17
N THR A 53 -2.95 -18.77 -15.37
CA THR A 53 -3.66 -19.75 -14.52
C THR A 53 -3.13 -19.72 -13.09
N LEU A 54 -1.80 -19.70 -12.90
CA LEU A 54 -1.17 -19.61 -11.57
C LEU A 54 -1.58 -18.32 -10.84
N VAL A 55 -1.52 -17.17 -11.52
CA VAL A 55 -1.92 -15.87 -10.97
C VAL A 55 -3.39 -15.88 -10.55
N ARG A 56 -4.27 -16.50 -11.33
CA ARG A 56 -5.69 -16.65 -10.95
C ARG A 56 -5.85 -17.49 -9.68
N GLN A 57 -5.18 -18.64 -9.58
CA GLN A 57 -5.23 -19.51 -8.41
C GLN A 57 -4.69 -18.79 -7.15
N GLN A 58 -3.60 -18.05 -7.28
CA GLN A 58 -3.07 -17.21 -6.20
C GLN A 58 -4.06 -16.12 -5.80
N ALA A 59 -4.72 -15.46 -6.75
CA ALA A 59 -5.76 -14.47 -6.45
C ALA A 59 -6.96 -15.08 -5.73
N ASP A 60 -7.38 -16.28 -6.08
CA ASP A 60 -8.43 -17.02 -5.37
C ASP A 60 -8.00 -17.33 -3.92
N ALA A 61 -6.78 -17.81 -3.73
CA ALA A 61 -6.21 -18.14 -2.42
C ALA A 61 -6.02 -16.91 -1.51
N LEU A 62 -5.79 -15.73 -2.09
CA LEU A 62 -5.66 -14.45 -1.38
C LEU A 62 -7.01 -13.74 -1.17
N GLY A 63 -8.13 -14.33 -1.58
CA GLY A 63 -9.44 -13.69 -1.45
C GLY A 63 -9.59 -12.41 -2.28
N LEU A 64 -8.88 -12.32 -3.41
CA LEU A 64 -8.97 -11.18 -4.33
C LEU A 64 -10.11 -11.33 -5.34
N THR A 65 -10.61 -12.55 -5.54
CA THR A 65 -11.74 -12.87 -6.42
C THR A 65 -13.01 -13.14 -5.62
N ILE A 66 -14.18 -13.03 -6.27
CA ILE A 66 -15.47 -13.37 -5.63
C ILE A 66 -15.51 -14.85 -5.19
N PRO A 67 -15.12 -15.83 -6.03
CA PRO A 67 -15.03 -17.22 -5.59
C PRO A 67 -14.06 -17.42 -4.43
N GLY A 68 -12.89 -16.78 -4.47
CA GLY A 68 -11.89 -16.84 -3.39
C GLY A 68 -12.44 -16.32 -2.06
N MET A 69 -13.05 -15.14 -2.07
CA MET A 69 -13.69 -14.56 -0.87
C MET A 69 -14.77 -15.49 -0.30
N ARG A 70 -15.59 -16.09 -1.16
CA ARG A 70 -16.63 -17.05 -0.74
C ARG A 70 -16.03 -18.32 -0.12
N SER A 71 -14.99 -18.88 -0.73
CA SER A 71 -14.31 -20.08 -0.25
C SER A 71 -13.64 -19.87 1.11
N LEU A 72 -13.00 -18.72 1.30
CA LEU A 72 -12.38 -18.33 2.57
C LEU A 72 -13.40 -17.88 3.63
N ARG A 73 -14.68 -17.75 3.24
CA ARG A 73 -15.77 -17.21 4.07
C ARG A 73 -15.47 -15.80 4.60
N TRP A 74 -14.68 -15.04 3.85
CA TRP A 74 -14.36 -13.67 4.21
C TRP A 74 -15.54 -12.76 3.89
N ARG A 75 -15.91 -11.92 4.87
CA ARG A 75 -16.85 -10.82 4.70
C ARG A 75 -16.08 -9.53 4.89
N ILE A 76 -16.05 -8.70 3.86
CA ILE A 76 -15.46 -7.37 3.94
C ILE A 76 -16.56 -6.44 4.42
N ASP A 77 -16.71 -6.31 5.73
CA ASP A 77 -17.67 -5.37 6.31
C ASP A 77 -17.19 -3.93 6.10
N GLU A 78 -18.11 -3.03 5.74
CA GLU A 78 -17.86 -1.58 5.59
C GLU A 78 -17.24 -0.96 6.85
N LEU A 79 -17.49 -1.56 8.02
CA LEU A 79 -16.92 -1.10 9.29
C LEU A 79 -15.39 -1.16 9.33
N ALA A 80 -14.77 -2.15 8.67
CA ALA A 80 -13.31 -2.24 8.59
C ALA A 80 -12.73 -1.09 7.75
N GLU A 81 -13.45 -0.68 6.71
CA GLU A 81 -13.10 0.47 5.87
C GLU A 81 -13.28 1.80 6.62
N GLN A 82 -14.38 1.95 7.36
CA GLN A 82 -14.61 3.11 8.23
C GLN A 82 -13.53 3.24 9.30
N LYS A 83 -13.12 2.14 9.93
CA LYS A 83 -12.01 2.11 10.91
C LYS A 83 -10.68 2.52 10.27
N ARG A 84 -10.33 2.01 9.08
CA ARG A 84 -9.11 2.44 8.37
C ARG A 84 -9.14 3.93 8.02
N ARG A 85 -10.28 4.44 7.52
CA ARG A 85 -10.43 5.87 7.21
C ARG A 85 -10.31 6.73 8.47
N ALA A 86 -10.86 6.29 9.59
CA ALA A 86 -10.73 7.00 10.86
C ALA A 86 -9.27 7.06 11.33
N VAL A 87 -8.52 5.95 11.23
CA VAL A 87 -7.09 5.90 11.56
C VAL A 87 -6.26 6.79 10.62
N ALA A 88 -6.52 6.74 9.30
CA ALA A 88 -5.83 7.57 8.32
C ALA A 88 -6.09 9.07 8.54
N LYS A 89 -7.31 9.45 8.96
CA LYS A 89 -7.66 10.83 9.31
C LYS A 89 -7.04 11.29 10.63
N ALA A 90 -6.76 10.35 11.55
CA ALA A 90 -6.13 10.63 12.83
C ALA A 90 -4.59 10.69 12.76
N ALA A 91 -3.98 10.36 11.61
CA ALA A 91 -2.54 10.54 11.44
C ALA A 91 -2.19 12.04 11.58
N PRO A 92 -1.28 12.42 12.49
CA PRO A 92 -0.99 13.82 12.74
C PRO A 92 -0.37 14.46 11.48
N ALA A 93 -0.91 15.60 11.06
CA ALA A 93 -0.27 16.46 10.08
C ALA A 93 1.20 16.68 10.48
N ALA A 94 2.11 16.56 9.51
CA ALA A 94 3.55 16.63 9.74
C ALA A 94 3.88 17.80 10.67
N ARG A 95 4.47 17.49 11.84
CA ARG A 95 4.83 18.50 12.83
C ARG A 95 5.82 19.47 12.19
N PRO A 96 5.63 20.80 12.33
CA PRO A 96 6.55 21.78 11.77
C PRO A 96 7.97 21.46 12.23
N SER A 97 8.88 21.38 11.26
CA SER A 97 10.23 20.92 11.48
C SER A 97 11.06 22.00 12.18
N ALA A 98 12.17 21.63 12.83
CA ALA A 98 13.07 22.62 13.44
C ALA A 98 13.58 23.66 12.43
N ARG A 99 13.60 23.36 11.12
CA ARG A 99 13.97 24.29 10.05
C ARG A 99 12.93 25.39 9.83
N ASP A 100 11.64 25.09 10.04
CA ASP A 100 10.55 26.08 9.91
C ASP A 100 10.61 27.17 10.99
N ARG A 101 11.30 26.89 12.11
CA ARG A 101 11.49 27.82 13.22
C ARG A 101 12.69 28.76 13.05
N PHE A 102 13.60 28.47 12.11
CA PHE A 102 14.79 29.30 11.85
C PHE A 102 14.60 30.18 10.61
N ARG A 103 13.45 30.83 10.46
CA ARG A 103 13.27 31.88 9.46
C ARG A 103 14.00 33.13 9.95
N VAL A 104 15.11 33.45 9.31
CA VAL A 104 15.94 34.64 9.56
C VAL A 104 15.08 35.89 9.39
N ILE A 105 15.05 36.72 10.43
CA ILE A 105 14.51 38.09 10.37
C ILE A 105 15.69 38.94 9.95
N ASP A 106 15.68 39.46 8.72
CA ASP A 106 16.71 40.42 8.28
C ASP A 106 16.57 41.69 9.13
N GLY A 107 17.55 41.91 10.00
CA GLY A 107 17.56 43.00 10.96
C GLY A 107 17.75 44.35 10.27
N VAL A 108 16.78 45.24 10.41
CA VAL A 108 17.01 46.69 10.27
C VAL A 108 17.60 47.17 11.59
N ILE A 109 18.92 47.31 11.61
CA ILE A 109 19.65 48.11 12.60
C ILE A 109 19.58 49.55 12.12
N ASP A 110 18.63 50.32 12.67
CA ASP A 110 18.62 51.76 12.48
C ASP A 110 19.52 52.39 13.56
N GLY A 111 20.66 52.90 13.11
CA GLY A 111 21.60 53.67 13.90
C GLY A 111 21.94 54.95 13.17
N SER A 112 21.52 56.08 13.73
CA SER A 112 22.05 57.46 13.61
C SER A 112 21.16 58.32 14.53
N ALA A 113 21.58 58.82 15.69
CA ALA A 113 22.58 59.88 15.90
C ALA A 113 22.35 61.06 14.96
N GLU A 114 21.46 61.99 15.34
CA GLU A 114 21.77 63.43 15.58
C GLU A 114 20.55 64.13 16.21
#